data_AF-A0A7Z2GF85-F1
#
_entry.id   AF-A0A7Z2GF85-F1
#
_cell.length_a   1.000
_cell.length_b   1.000
_cell.length_c   1.000
_cell.angle_alpha   90.00
_cell.angle_beta   90.00
_cell.angle_gamma   90.00
#
_symmetry.space_group_name_H-M   'P 1'
#
loop_
_entity.id
_entity.type
_entity.pdbx_description
1 polymer ?
#
loop_
_entity_poly.entity_id
_entity_poly.type
_entity_poly.pdbx_seq_one_letter_code
_entity_poly.pdbx_strand_id
1 'polypeptide(L)'
;MRSLLLGLACAILLSACSSSLEGIGDAWHFVHSTRSSNNLDSTRLDPKFTYLRITVHGRSTLMVLGYTDPDPHGPIEVWYSAGSEVLRLQNGRVVGSAGLPMNWSSVRYSAVPAWREITAPVTLERTRDVMPNYDFGVQDVLTLAPIKPPSSSDLADLPADKLAWFAESSRTSSARDALPPARYAVEQLNGQSVAVYGEQCFAKSFCLSWQRWPARLPVESNGE
;
A
#
# COMPACT_ATOMS: atom_id res chain seq x y z
N MET A 1 -9.08 3.02 56.78
CA MET A 1 -9.16 1.84 55.89
C MET A 1 -10.05 2.00 54.65
N ARG A 2 -10.71 3.15 54.39
CA ARG A 2 -11.46 3.37 53.13
C ARG A 2 -10.66 4.05 52.01
N SER A 3 -9.55 4.72 52.33
CA SER A 3 -8.75 5.47 51.35
C SER A 3 -7.69 4.64 50.62
N LEU A 4 -7.38 3.41 51.06
CA LEU A 4 -6.45 2.51 50.35
C LEU A 4 -7.10 1.72 49.22
N LEU A 5 -8.43 1.59 49.23
CA LEU A 5 -9.17 0.85 48.19
C LEU A 5 -9.42 1.69 46.92
N LEU A 6 -9.29 3.02 46.99
CA LEU A 6 -9.49 3.89 45.82
C LEU A 6 -8.24 4.01 44.92
N GLY A 7 -7.03 3.81 45.48
CA GLY A 7 -5.78 3.88 44.71
C GLY A 7 -5.55 2.67 43.81
N LEU A 8 -6.00 1.48 44.23
CA LEU A 8 -5.78 0.24 43.48
C LEU A 8 -6.70 0.12 42.25
N ALA A 9 -7.86 0.79 42.25
CA ALA A 9 -8.81 0.77 41.14
C ALA A 9 -8.34 1.61 39.93
N CYS A 10 -7.47 2.60 40.15
CA CYS A 10 -7.00 3.49 39.08
C CYS A 10 -5.89 2.86 38.22
N ALA A 11 -5.12 1.91 38.77
CA ALA A 11 -4.03 1.24 38.05
C ALA A 11 -4.52 0.17 37.06
N ILE A 12 -5.72 -0.38 37.24
CA ILE A 12 -6.28 -1.45 36.39
C ILE A 12 -6.98 -0.89 35.14
N LEU A 13 -7.31 0.41 35.13
CA LEU A 13 -8.01 1.05 34.00
C LEU A 13 -7.07 1.58 32.89
N LEU A 14 -5.75 1.50 33.08
CA LEU A 14 -4.76 2.00 32.11
C LEU A 14 -4.19 0.91 31.18
N SER A 15 -4.47 -0.37 31.42
CA SER A 15 -3.97 -1.48 30.60
C SER A 15 -4.90 -1.88 29.45
N ALA A 16 -6.03 -1.18 29.25
CA ALA A 16 -7.03 -1.55 28.25
C ALA A 16 -6.76 -1.02 26.81
N CYS A 17 -5.67 -0.28 26.58
CA CYS A 17 -5.33 0.29 25.26
C CYS A 17 -4.05 -0.28 24.62
N SER A 18 -3.55 -1.45 25.04
CA SER A 18 -2.30 -2.02 24.52
C SER A 18 -2.47 -3.21 23.56
N SER A 19 -3.68 -3.47 23.05
CA SER A 19 -4.02 -4.67 22.26
C SER A 19 -3.46 -4.71 20.83
N SER A 20 -2.41 -3.96 20.51
CA SER A 20 -1.83 -3.88 19.15
C SER A 20 -0.31 -4.09 19.07
N LEU A 21 0.38 -4.38 20.18
CA LEU A 21 1.85 -4.49 20.19
C LEU A 21 2.40 -5.91 19.93
N GLU A 22 1.63 -6.97 20.22
CA GLU A 22 2.11 -8.35 20.03
C GLU A 22 2.34 -8.69 18.55
N GLY A 23 1.45 -8.24 17.65
CA GLY A 23 1.59 -8.49 16.21
C GLY A 23 2.79 -7.78 15.56
N ILE A 24 3.24 -6.65 16.13
CA ILE A 24 4.37 -5.89 15.59
C ILE A 24 5.69 -6.63 15.85
N GLY A 25 5.87 -7.22 17.04
CA GLY A 25 7.08 -7.96 17.41
C GLY A 25 7.30 -9.19 16.53
N ASP A 26 6.25 -9.99 16.34
CA ASP A 26 6.29 -11.20 15.52
C ASP A 26 6.53 -10.88 14.04
N ALA A 27 5.86 -9.83 13.52
CA ALA A 27 6.10 -9.35 12.16
C ALA A 27 7.56 -8.90 11.97
N TRP A 28 8.13 -8.19 12.94
CA TRP A 28 9.51 -7.70 12.88
C TRP A 28 10.54 -8.83 12.86
N HIS A 29 10.34 -9.88 13.67
CA HIS A 29 11.18 -11.08 13.68
C HIS A 29 11.10 -11.85 12.35
N PHE A 30 9.90 -12.06 11.81
CA PHE A 30 9.73 -12.71 10.51
C PHE A 30 10.45 -11.93 9.41
N VAL A 31 10.20 -10.63 9.36
CA VAL A 31 10.72 -9.70 8.36
C VAL A 31 12.26 -9.71 8.35
N HIS A 32 12.91 -9.70 9.50
CA HIS A 32 14.38 -9.82 9.58
C HIS A 32 14.92 -11.16 9.07
N SER A 33 14.15 -12.24 9.21
CA SER A 33 14.59 -13.58 8.80
C SER A 33 14.52 -13.82 7.29
N THR A 34 13.72 -13.05 6.54
CA THR A 34 13.50 -13.23 5.09
C THR A 34 14.31 -12.30 4.19
N ARG A 35 15.40 -11.68 4.70
CA ARG A 35 16.25 -10.71 3.96
C ARG A 35 16.83 -11.21 2.63
N SER A 36 16.78 -12.50 2.32
CA SER A 36 17.41 -13.06 1.13
C SER A 36 16.67 -14.28 0.60
N SER A 37 15.73 -14.08 -0.33
CA SER A 37 15.27 -15.16 -1.22
C SER A 37 15.18 -14.64 -2.64
N ASN A 38 16.05 -15.12 -3.53
CA ASN A 38 16.03 -14.81 -4.96
C ASN A 38 14.86 -15.49 -5.71
N ASN A 39 14.00 -16.24 -5.00
CA ASN A 39 12.83 -16.90 -5.56
C ASN A 39 11.67 -16.82 -4.56
N LEU A 40 10.89 -15.73 -4.66
CA LEU A 40 9.73 -15.49 -3.79
C LEU A 40 8.68 -16.59 -3.87
N ASP A 41 8.57 -17.26 -5.02
CA ASP A 41 7.57 -18.29 -5.28
C ASP A 41 7.86 -19.58 -4.51
N SER A 42 9.13 -19.78 -4.11
CA SER A 42 9.58 -20.93 -3.29
C SER A 42 9.63 -20.64 -1.79
N THR A 43 9.40 -19.38 -1.39
CA THR A 43 9.48 -18.98 0.02
C THR A 43 8.27 -19.51 0.77
N ARG A 44 8.52 -20.35 1.79
CA ARG A 44 7.46 -20.83 2.69
C ARG A 44 6.93 -19.64 3.52
N LEU A 45 5.76 -19.16 3.15
CA LEU A 45 5.06 -18.11 3.87
C LEU A 45 4.43 -18.65 5.15
N ASP A 46 4.51 -17.89 6.24
CA ASP A 46 3.75 -18.18 7.45
C ASP A 46 2.33 -17.61 7.27
N PRO A 47 1.28 -18.46 7.29
CA PRO A 47 -0.08 -18.03 7.01
C PRO A 47 -0.65 -17.03 8.03
N LYS A 48 0.03 -16.80 9.16
CA LYS A 48 -0.37 -15.78 10.15
C LYS A 48 -0.17 -14.35 9.65
N PHE A 49 0.71 -14.13 8.68
CA PHE A 49 1.01 -12.81 8.16
C PHE A 49 0.32 -12.56 6.82
N THR A 50 0.08 -11.28 6.55
CA THR A 50 -0.34 -10.80 5.23
C THR A 50 0.86 -10.19 4.53
N TYR A 51 1.04 -10.52 3.24
CA TYR A 51 2.22 -10.16 2.48
C TYR A 51 1.92 -9.24 1.31
N LEU A 52 2.92 -8.42 0.99
CA LEU A 52 2.94 -7.55 -0.18
C LEU A 52 4.24 -7.83 -0.93
N ARG A 53 4.14 -8.29 -2.18
CA ARG A 53 5.28 -8.41 -3.09
C ARG A 53 5.61 -7.03 -3.63
N ILE A 54 6.82 -6.56 -3.37
CA ILE A 54 7.36 -5.31 -3.91
C ILE A 54 8.35 -5.65 -5.02
N THR A 55 8.25 -4.98 -6.17
CA THR A 55 9.24 -5.10 -7.25
C THR A 55 9.86 -3.74 -7.54
N VAL A 56 11.19 -3.69 -7.59
CA VAL A 56 11.98 -2.51 -7.94
C VAL A 56 13.04 -2.95 -8.94
N HIS A 57 13.05 -2.34 -10.13
CA HIS A 57 13.98 -2.68 -11.22
C HIS A 57 14.05 -4.20 -11.51
N GLY A 58 12.89 -4.87 -11.56
CA GLY A 58 12.78 -6.31 -11.82
C GLY A 58 13.20 -7.22 -10.67
N ARG A 59 13.62 -6.67 -9.52
CA ARG A 59 13.94 -7.43 -8.32
C ARG A 59 12.78 -7.38 -7.36
N SER A 60 12.33 -8.55 -6.91
CA SER A 60 11.20 -8.64 -6.00
C SER A 60 11.62 -8.99 -4.57
N THR A 61 10.93 -8.41 -3.60
CA THR A 61 11.04 -8.71 -2.18
C THR A 61 9.64 -8.75 -1.54
N LEU A 62 9.54 -9.19 -0.30
CA LEU A 62 8.29 -9.18 0.47
C LEU A 62 8.33 -8.09 1.55
N MET A 63 7.17 -7.46 1.73
CA MET A 63 6.81 -6.72 2.94
C MET A 63 5.70 -7.47 3.67
N VAL A 64 5.63 -7.26 4.98
CA VAL A 64 4.58 -7.79 5.86
C VAL A 64 3.70 -6.65 6.35
N LEU A 65 2.39 -6.88 6.39
CA LEU A 65 1.45 -5.96 7.03
C LEU A 65 1.72 -5.94 8.53
N GLY A 66 2.15 -4.80 9.06
CA GLY A 66 2.34 -4.63 10.50
C GLY A 66 1.02 -4.33 11.19
N TYR A 67 0.31 -3.29 10.72
CA TYR A 67 -0.97 -2.86 11.26
C TYR A 67 -1.74 -2.00 10.25
N THR A 68 -2.99 -1.71 10.60
CA THR A 68 -3.85 -0.77 9.86
C THR A 68 -4.23 0.39 10.76
N ASP A 69 -3.90 1.62 10.35
CA ASP A 69 -4.37 2.83 11.01
C ASP A 69 -5.80 3.17 10.56
N PRO A 70 -6.72 3.51 11.47
CA PRO A 70 -8.02 4.06 11.10
C PRO A 70 -7.86 5.48 10.55
N ASP A 71 -8.50 5.78 9.43
CA ASP A 71 -8.53 7.11 8.82
C ASP A 71 -9.92 7.36 8.20
N PRO A 72 -10.45 8.60 8.23
CA PRO A 72 -11.77 8.92 7.67
C PRO A 72 -11.97 8.56 6.20
N HIS A 73 -10.89 8.45 5.42
CA HIS A 73 -10.93 8.10 3.99
C HIS A 73 -10.68 6.60 3.72
N GLY A 74 -10.63 5.78 4.78
CA GLY A 74 -10.40 4.34 4.72
C GLY A 74 -9.12 3.93 5.45
N PRO A 75 -8.98 2.66 5.86
CA PRO A 75 -7.82 2.22 6.63
C PRO A 75 -6.52 2.42 5.86
N ILE A 76 -5.47 2.83 6.57
CA ILE A 76 -4.11 2.94 6.03
C ILE A 76 -3.34 1.71 6.46
N GLU A 77 -2.95 0.89 5.50
CA GLU A 77 -2.13 -0.30 5.71
C GLU A 77 -0.65 0.09 5.80
N VAL A 78 0.03 -0.33 6.86
CA VAL A 78 1.45 -0.03 7.09
C VAL A 78 2.27 -1.31 6.91
N TRP A 79 3.09 -1.32 5.86
CA TRP A 79 3.87 -2.46 5.41
C TRP A 79 5.34 -2.27 5.73
N TYR A 80 5.98 -3.32 6.26
CA TYR A 80 7.37 -3.31 6.67
C TYR A 80 8.19 -4.32 5.86
N SER A 81 9.35 -3.89 5.38
CA SER A 81 10.33 -4.77 4.77
C SER A 81 11.40 -5.21 5.76
N ALA A 82 12.17 -6.21 5.32
CA ALA A 82 13.34 -6.71 6.02
C ALA A 82 14.44 -5.67 6.18
N GLY A 83 14.49 -4.67 5.30
CA GLY A 83 15.48 -3.59 5.28
C GLY A 83 15.12 -2.39 6.16
N SER A 84 14.04 -2.46 6.94
CA SER A 84 13.48 -1.31 7.68
C SER A 84 12.88 -0.24 6.77
N GLU A 85 12.51 -0.59 5.53
CA GLU A 85 11.69 0.26 4.69
C GLU A 85 10.21 0.13 5.08
N VAL A 86 9.48 1.23 4.96
CA VAL A 86 8.05 1.32 5.26
C VAL A 86 7.31 1.81 4.03
N LEU A 87 6.21 1.15 3.69
CA LEU A 87 5.25 1.61 2.70
C LEU A 87 3.86 1.72 3.33
N ARG A 88 3.17 2.84 3.10
CA ARG A 88 1.82 3.08 3.60
C ARG A 88 0.86 3.15 2.43
N LEU A 89 -0.17 2.30 2.43
CA LEU A 89 -1.16 2.23 1.37
C LEU A 89 -2.55 2.56 1.91
N GLN A 90 -3.30 3.41 1.21
CA GLN A 90 -4.72 3.65 1.48
C GLN A 90 -5.52 3.34 0.21
N ASN A 91 -6.38 2.33 0.26
CA ASN A 91 -7.13 1.84 -0.90
C ASN A 91 -6.22 1.52 -2.11
N GLY A 92 -4.99 1.05 -1.85
CA GLY A 92 -3.93 0.77 -2.84
C GLY A 92 -3.08 1.98 -3.25
N ARG A 93 -3.44 3.21 -2.90
CA ARG A 93 -2.60 4.38 -3.22
C ARG A 93 -1.49 4.53 -2.20
N VAL A 94 -0.30 4.90 -2.65
CA VAL A 94 0.79 5.28 -1.75
C VAL A 94 0.39 6.55 -1.01
N VAL A 95 0.29 6.45 0.32
CA VAL A 95 0.04 7.60 1.22
C VAL A 95 1.24 8.00 2.07
N GLY A 96 2.30 7.20 2.03
CA GLY A 96 3.55 7.49 2.73
C GLY A 96 4.59 6.40 2.53
N SER A 97 5.85 6.74 2.80
CA SER A 97 6.99 5.84 2.72
C SER A 97 8.13 6.35 3.61
N ALA A 98 8.97 5.44 4.08
CA ALA A 98 10.20 5.75 4.80
C ALA A 98 11.28 4.72 4.49
N GLY A 99 12.55 5.14 4.53
CA GLY A 99 13.70 4.26 4.29
C GLY A 99 13.98 3.97 2.80
N LEU A 100 13.14 4.44 1.87
CA LEU A 100 13.39 4.32 0.42
C LEU A 100 14.46 5.34 -0.04
N PRO A 101 15.12 5.12 -1.20
CA PRO A 101 16.04 6.10 -1.79
C PRO A 101 15.38 7.47 -2.06
N MET A 102 14.09 7.47 -2.41
CA MET A 102 13.25 8.65 -2.53
C MET A 102 11.95 8.33 -1.81
N ASN A 103 11.57 9.16 -0.83
CA ASN A 103 10.35 8.95 -0.05
C ASN A 103 9.34 10.03 -0.38
N TRP A 104 8.09 9.62 -0.52
CA TRP A 104 6.96 10.49 -0.24
C TRP A 104 6.61 10.26 1.23
N SER A 105 7.02 11.14 2.12
CA SER A 105 6.86 10.96 3.57
C SER A 105 5.41 11.12 4.00
N SER A 106 4.67 11.97 3.29
CA SER A 106 3.24 12.21 3.46
C SER A 106 2.62 12.46 2.10
N VAL A 107 1.44 11.89 1.87
CA VAL A 107 0.62 12.16 0.70
C VAL A 107 -0.82 12.31 1.14
N ARG A 108 -1.48 13.35 0.64
CA ARG A 108 -2.88 13.64 0.90
C ARG A 108 -3.57 13.87 -0.43
N TYR A 109 -4.63 13.12 -0.68
CA TYR A 109 -5.49 13.35 -1.83
C TYR A 109 -6.67 14.24 -1.44
N SER A 110 -7.23 14.96 -2.40
CA SER A 110 -8.60 15.47 -2.31
C SER A 110 -9.58 14.29 -2.24
N ALA A 111 -10.89 14.55 -2.26
CA ALA A 111 -11.89 13.47 -2.35
C ALA A 111 -11.57 12.52 -3.54
N VAL A 112 -11.28 11.25 -3.24
CA VAL A 112 -10.97 10.21 -4.23
C VAL A 112 -12.21 9.33 -4.39
N PRO A 113 -12.79 9.22 -5.59
CA PRO A 113 -13.92 8.31 -5.83
C PRO A 113 -13.53 6.85 -5.55
N ALA A 114 -14.51 6.03 -5.16
CA ALA A 114 -14.27 4.61 -5.04
C ALA A 114 -13.91 4.03 -6.42
N TRP A 115 -13.08 2.98 -6.47
CA TRP A 115 -12.60 2.41 -7.74
C TRP A 115 -13.74 2.06 -8.72
N ARG A 116 -14.85 1.50 -8.23
CA ARG A 116 -16.05 1.18 -9.03
C ARG A 116 -16.76 2.39 -9.66
N GLU A 117 -16.57 3.58 -9.11
CA GLU A 117 -17.25 4.80 -9.56
C GLU A 117 -16.52 5.47 -10.73
N ILE A 118 -15.28 5.07 -10.99
CA ILE A 118 -14.41 5.65 -12.02
C ILE A 118 -14.71 4.98 -13.37
N THR A 119 -15.72 5.49 -14.07
CA THR A 119 -16.10 5.02 -15.42
C THR A 119 -15.59 5.92 -16.54
N ALA A 120 -15.12 7.12 -16.19
CA ALA A 120 -14.54 8.11 -17.09
C ALA A 120 -13.37 8.83 -16.39
N PRO A 121 -12.50 9.55 -17.13
CA PRO A 121 -11.43 10.34 -16.52
C PRO A 121 -11.96 11.35 -15.50
N VAL A 122 -11.40 11.34 -14.29
CA VAL A 122 -11.69 12.29 -13.22
C VAL A 122 -10.45 13.10 -12.89
N THR A 123 -10.66 14.32 -12.40
CA THR A 123 -9.58 15.19 -11.91
C THR A 123 -9.51 15.08 -10.40
N LEU A 124 -8.30 14.97 -9.86
CA LEU A 124 -8.05 14.93 -8.42
C LEU A 124 -6.80 15.74 -8.08
N GLU A 125 -6.73 16.21 -6.85
CA GLU A 125 -5.58 16.94 -6.34
C GLU A 125 -4.82 16.06 -5.36
N ARG A 126 -3.50 16.19 -5.37
CA ARG A 126 -2.60 15.52 -4.43
C ARG A 126 -1.59 16.52 -3.90
N THR A 127 -1.42 16.52 -2.59
CA THR A 127 -0.31 17.18 -1.91
C THR A 127 0.63 16.12 -1.38
N ARG A 128 1.94 16.27 -1.60
CA ARG A 128 2.96 15.34 -1.11
C ARG A 128 4.19 16.06 -0.56
N ASP A 129 4.81 15.43 0.44
CA ASP A 129 6.10 15.84 0.99
C ASP A 129 7.17 14.86 0.50
N VAL A 130 8.26 15.38 -0.06
CA VAL A 130 9.28 14.58 -0.77
C VAL A 130 10.64 14.69 -0.08
N MET A 131 11.26 13.54 0.20
CA MET A 131 12.61 13.40 0.74
C MET A 131 13.49 12.65 -0.25
N PRO A 132 14.78 12.98 -0.39
CA PRO A 132 15.62 13.66 0.63
C PRO A 132 15.71 15.18 0.52
N ASN A 133 15.16 15.81 -0.52
CA ASN A 133 15.33 17.26 -0.75
C ASN A 133 14.46 18.15 0.16
N TYR A 134 13.58 17.56 0.97
CA TYR A 134 12.64 18.27 1.84
C TYR A 134 11.68 19.20 1.07
N ASP A 135 11.21 18.74 -0.09
CA ASP A 135 10.20 19.46 -0.85
C ASP A 135 8.84 19.24 -0.18
N PHE A 136 8.41 20.19 0.65
CA PHE A 136 7.14 20.13 1.36
C PHE A 136 5.99 20.71 0.54
N GLY A 137 4.82 20.11 0.66
CA GLY A 137 3.58 20.63 0.09
C GLY A 137 3.57 20.69 -1.44
N VAL A 138 4.27 19.77 -2.12
CA VAL A 138 4.25 19.67 -3.58
C VAL A 138 2.83 19.33 -4.03
N GLN A 139 2.22 20.22 -4.82
CA GLN A 139 0.86 20.06 -5.32
C GLN A 139 0.86 19.50 -6.75
N ASP A 140 0.09 18.44 -6.96
CA ASP A 140 -0.21 17.88 -8.27
C ASP A 140 -1.71 18.04 -8.57
N VAL A 141 -2.04 18.41 -9.81
CA VAL A 141 -3.36 18.14 -10.38
C VAL A 141 -3.23 16.92 -11.28
N LEU A 142 -4.05 15.92 -11.02
CA LEU A 142 -3.93 14.59 -11.61
C LEU A 142 -5.16 14.26 -12.46
N THR A 143 -4.96 13.46 -13.50
CA THR A 143 -6.04 12.71 -14.17
C THR A 143 -6.00 11.28 -13.69
N LEU A 144 -7.12 10.76 -13.21
CA LEU A 144 -7.32 9.34 -12.98
C LEU A 144 -8.32 8.81 -13.99
N ALA A 145 -7.93 7.81 -14.78
CA ALA A 145 -8.76 7.28 -15.84
C ALA A 145 -8.72 5.75 -15.90
N PRO A 146 -9.82 5.09 -16.31
CA PRO A 146 -9.77 3.68 -16.67
C PRO A 146 -8.90 3.49 -17.91
N ILE A 147 -8.10 2.43 -17.94
CA ILE A 147 -7.24 2.05 -19.07
C ILE A 147 -7.43 0.56 -19.41
N LYS A 148 -6.97 0.15 -20.59
CA LYS A 148 -6.80 -1.28 -20.89
C LYS A 148 -5.62 -1.84 -20.06
N PRO A 149 -5.56 -3.16 -19.84
CA PRO A 149 -4.38 -3.79 -19.25
C PRO A 149 -3.11 -3.32 -19.97
N PRO A 150 -2.09 -2.85 -19.25
CA PRO A 150 -0.86 -2.39 -19.87
C PRO A 150 -0.12 -3.55 -20.54
N SER A 151 0.59 -3.26 -21.63
CA SER A 151 1.43 -4.26 -22.33
C SER A 151 2.62 -4.74 -21.51
N SER A 152 3.03 -3.97 -20.49
CA SER A 152 4.09 -4.30 -19.56
C SER A 152 3.71 -3.90 -18.14
N SER A 153 3.77 -4.85 -17.21
CA SER A 153 3.63 -4.66 -15.77
C SER A 153 4.38 -5.76 -15.03
N ASP A 154 4.69 -5.53 -13.76
CA ASP A 154 5.29 -6.54 -12.86
C ASP A 154 4.24 -7.45 -12.19
N LEU A 155 2.98 -7.39 -12.64
CA LEU A 155 1.89 -8.25 -12.18
C LEU A 155 2.27 -9.71 -12.39
N ALA A 156 2.27 -10.49 -11.30
CA ALA A 156 2.58 -11.91 -11.30
C ALA A 156 1.32 -12.72 -10.97
N ASP A 157 1.17 -13.91 -11.57
CA ASP A 157 0.19 -14.93 -11.19
C ASP A 157 -1.29 -14.53 -11.18
N LEU A 158 -1.63 -13.37 -11.75
CA LEU A 158 -3.00 -12.93 -12.00
C LEU A 158 -3.18 -12.60 -13.49
N PRO A 159 -4.29 -13.04 -14.11
CA PRO A 159 -4.60 -12.69 -15.49
C PRO A 159 -4.98 -11.21 -15.59
N ALA A 160 -4.12 -10.41 -16.24
CA ALA A 160 -4.29 -8.96 -16.33
C ALA A 160 -5.61 -8.53 -17.00
N ASP A 161 -6.13 -9.34 -17.92
CA ASP A 161 -7.40 -9.11 -18.64
C ASP A 161 -8.65 -9.36 -17.79
N LYS A 162 -8.51 -9.97 -16.60
CA LYS A 162 -9.59 -10.15 -15.63
C LYS A 162 -9.69 -9.01 -14.61
N LEU A 163 -8.76 -8.06 -14.64
CA LEU A 163 -8.69 -6.95 -13.71
C LEU A 163 -9.17 -5.64 -14.37
N ALA A 164 -9.76 -4.76 -13.56
CA ALA A 164 -10.02 -3.39 -13.98
C ALA A 164 -8.74 -2.56 -13.79
N TRP A 165 -8.30 -1.85 -14.82
CA TRP A 165 -7.06 -1.08 -14.77
C TRP A 165 -7.32 0.42 -14.77
N PHE A 166 -6.52 1.14 -14.00
CA PHE A 166 -6.58 2.59 -13.89
C PHE A 166 -5.18 3.19 -13.99
N ALA A 167 -5.08 4.37 -14.59
CA ALA A 167 -3.86 5.17 -14.62
C ALA A 167 -4.09 6.55 -14.00
N GLU A 168 -3.15 6.98 -13.17
CA GLU A 168 -3.08 8.30 -12.58
C GLU A 168 -1.88 9.06 -13.15
N SER A 169 -2.11 10.21 -13.78
CA SER A 169 -1.09 10.99 -14.50
C SER A 169 -1.15 12.48 -14.12
N SER A 170 0.02 13.12 -14.00
CA SER A 170 0.10 14.57 -13.73
C SER A 170 -0.38 15.41 -14.91
N ARG A 171 -1.17 16.45 -14.63
CA ARG A 171 -1.56 17.51 -15.58
C ARG A 171 -0.69 18.75 -15.45
N THR A 172 -0.18 19.05 -14.25
CA THR A 172 0.53 20.30 -13.95
C THR A 172 2.02 20.24 -14.24
N SER A 173 2.60 19.04 -14.28
CA SER A 173 4.01 18.88 -14.60
C SER A 173 4.23 19.00 -16.11
N SER A 174 5.31 19.68 -16.52
CA SER A 174 5.77 19.61 -17.91
C SER A 174 6.05 18.15 -18.28
N ALA A 175 5.94 17.77 -19.55
CA ALA A 175 6.26 16.39 -19.97
C ALA A 175 7.70 15.98 -19.58
N ARG A 176 8.60 16.97 -19.46
CA ARG A 176 9.95 16.73 -18.96
C ARG A 176 9.96 16.41 -17.48
N ASP A 177 9.10 16.96 -16.65
CA ASP A 177 9.14 16.80 -15.18
C ASP A 177 8.11 15.81 -14.65
N ALA A 178 7.14 15.43 -15.48
CA ALA A 178 6.12 14.45 -15.14
C ALA A 178 6.76 13.11 -14.78
N LEU A 179 6.34 12.56 -13.64
CA LEU A 179 6.61 11.17 -13.31
C LEU A 179 5.81 10.27 -14.25
N PRO A 180 6.32 9.06 -14.58
CA PRO A 180 5.53 8.06 -15.27
C PRO A 180 4.19 7.82 -14.56
N PRO A 181 3.10 7.54 -15.29
CA PRO A 181 1.80 7.32 -14.70
C PRO A 181 1.84 6.23 -13.63
N ALA A 182 1.20 6.49 -12.49
CA ALA A 182 0.91 5.42 -11.54
C ALA A 182 -0.21 4.55 -12.13
N ARG A 183 -0.11 3.23 -11.97
CA ARG A 183 -1.05 2.26 -12.54
C ARG A 183 -1.59 1.37 -11.43
N TYR A 184 -2.84 0.97 -11.54
CA TYR A 184 -3.52 0.16 -10.53
C TYR A 184 -4.34 -0.92 -11.21
N ALA A 185 -4.22 -2.16 -10.74
CA ALA A 185 -5.12 -3.25 -11.12
C ALA A 185 -6.05 -3.54 -9.94
N VAL A 186 -7.35 -3.50 -10.22
CA VAL A 186 -8.42 -3.58 -9.24
C VAL A 186 -9.25 -4.82 -9.51
N GLU A 187 -9.46 -5.59 -8.46
CA GLU A 187 -10.33 -6.73 -8.43
C GLU A 187 -11.66 -6.37 -7.75
N GLN A 188 -12.75 -7.02 -8.19
CA GLN A 188 -14.05 -6.92 -7.53
C GLN A 188 -14.21 -8.12 -6.60
N LEU A 189 -14.09 -7.90 -5.29
CA LEU A 189 -14.20 -8.90 -4.24
C LEU A 189 -15.46 -8.64 -3.42
N ASN A 190 -16.46 -9.54 -3.47
CA ASN A 190 -17.66 -9.47 -2.64
C ASN A 190 -18.37 -8.09 -2.65
N GLY A 191 -18.47 -7.45 -3.83
CA GLY A 191 -19.07 -6.12 -3.98
C GLY A 191 -18.18 -4.94 -3.56
N GLN A 192 -16.95 -5.21 -3.13
CA GLN A 192 -15.90 -4.22 -2.87
C GLN A 192 -14.87 -4.21 -4.00
N SER A 193 -14.38 -3.03 -4.35
CA SER A 193 -13.29 -2.89 -5.32
C SER A 193 -11.98 -2.75 -4.58
N VAL A 194 -11.09 -3.73 -4.73
CA VAL A 194 -9.81 -3.79 -4.02
C VAL A 194 -8.67 -3.69 -5.02
N ALA A 195 -7.77 -2.74 -4.81
CA ALA A 195 -6.56 -2.67 -5.60
C ALA A 195 -5.60 -3.80 -5.16
N VAL A 196 -5.41 -4.77 -6.06
CA VAL A 196 -4.58 -5.96 -5.81
C VAL A 196 -3.14 -5.77 -6.30
N TYR A 197 -2.94 -4.78 -7.17
CA TYR A 197 -1.65 -4.41 -7.74
C TYR A 197 -1.59 -2.90 -7.93
N GLY A 198 -0.40 -2.32 -7.78
CA GLY A 198 -0.15 -0.96 -8.21
C GLY A 198 1.32 -0.68 -8.52
N GLU A 199 1.55 0.41 -9.24
CA GLU A 199 2.86 0.90 -9.61
C GLU A 199 2.93 2.40 -9.35
N GLN A 200 4.03 2.85 -8.75
CA GLN A 200 4.26 4.25 -8.44
C GLN A 200 5.73 4.60 -8.64
N CYS A 201 5.96 5.64 -9.43
CA CYS A 201 7.26 6.31 -9.48
C CYS A 201 7.32 7.41 -8.42
N PHE A 202 8.37 7.41 -7.61
CA PHE A 202 8.66 8.47 -6.63
C PHE A 202 9.61 9.51 -7.23
N ALA A 203 10.44 9.06 -8.18
CA ALA A 203 11.26 9.85 -9.09
C ALA A 203 11.30 9.16 -10.46
N LYS A 204 11.77 9.85 -11.51
CA LYS A 204 11.87 9.25 -12.86
C LYS A 204 12.75 8.01 -12.91
N SER A 205 13.77 7.96 -12.07
CA SER A 205 14.71 6.84 -11.96
C SER A 205 14.32 5.81 -10.89
N PHE A 206 13.27 6.06 -10.12
CA PHE A 206 12.89 5.20 -9.00
C PHE A 206 11.38 4.98 -8.97
N CYS A 207 11.00 3.79 -9.41
CA CYS A 207 9.65 3.29 -9.40
C CYS A 207 9.61 1.95 -8.70
N LEU A 208 8.50 1.70 -8.02
CA LEU A 208 8.19 0.40 -7.43
C LEU A 208 6.81 -0.04 -7.89
N SER A 209 6.63 -1.35 -7.99
CA SER A 209 5.32 -1.96 -7.99
C SER A 209 5.07 -2.68 -6.67
N TRP A 210 3.81 -2.82 -6.31
CA TRP A 210 3.37 -3.64 -5.20
C TRP A 210 2.23 -4.56 -5.66
N GLN A 211 2.14 -5.75 -5.07
CA GLN A 211 1.08 -6.71 -5.33
C GLN A 211 0.71 -7.45 -4.04
N ARG A 212 -0.58 -7.66 -3.79
CA ARG A 212 -1.04 -8.56 -2.72
C ARG A 212 -0.48 -9.95 -2.96
N TRP A 213 0.11 -10.55 -1.92
CA TRP A 213 0.80 -11.82 -2.04
C TRP A 213 0.35 -12.84 -0.97
N PRO A 214 0.19 -14.13 -1.32
CA PRO A 214 0.25 -14.71 -2.66
C PRO A 214 -0.88 -14.18 -3.56
N ALA A 215 -0.60 -14.10 -4.85
CA ALA A 215 -1.58 -13.79 -5.87
C ALA A 215 -2.69 -14.85 -5.88
N ARG A 216 -3.90 -14.47 -5.50
CA ARG A 216 -5.06 -15.36 -5.53
C ARG A 216 -6.24 -14.59 -6.06
N LEU A 217 -6.83 -15.08 -7.15
CA LEU A 217 -8.21 -14.73 -7.49
C LEU A 217 -9.14 -15.36 -6.43
N PRO A 218 -10.28 -14.75 -6.11
CA PRO A 218 -11.31 -15.42 -5.33
C PRO A 218 -11.74 -16.65 -6.11
N VAL A 219 -11.86 -17.78 -5.41
CA VAL A 219 -12.50 -18.97 -5.96
C VAL A 219 -13.96 -18.59 -6.21
N GLU A 220 -14.43 -18.64 -7.45
CA GLU A 220 -15.87 -18.57 -7.74
C GLU A 220 -16.52 -19.70 -6.94
N SER A 221 -17.31 -19.35 -5.92
CA SER A 221 -18.10 -20.33 -5.19
C SER A 221 -19.19 -20.81 -6.16
N ASN A 222 -18.93 -21.90 -6.88
CA ASN A 222 -19.99 -22.64 -7.54
C ASN A 222 -20.96 -23.07 -6.45
N GLY A 223 -22.13 -22.45 -6.40
CA GLY A 223 -23.22 -22.90 -5.55
C GLY A 223 -23.65 -24.30 -5.98
N GLU A 224 -23.41 -25.27 -5.10
CA GLU A 224 -24.21 -26.49 -5.02
C GLU A 224 -25.51 -26.20 -4.27
#